data_AF-A0A6N9U3U0-F1
#
_entry.id   AF-A0A6N9U3U0-F1
#
_cell.length_a   1.000
_cell.length_b   1.000
_cell.length_c   1.000
_cell.angle_alpha   90.00
_cell.angle_beta   90.00
_cell.angle_gamma   90.00
#
_symmetry.space_group_name_H-M   'P 1'
#
loop_
_entity.id
_entity.type
_entity.pdbx_description
1 polymer ?
#
loop_
_entity_poly.entity_id
_entity_poly.type
_entity_poly.pdbx_seq_one_letter_code
_entity_poly.pdbx_strand_id
1 'polypeptide(L)' 'AAGRALARHAREIGARTVAVGRSPRGPLAQFADGSFTTALTHAADRTVVLVETDDAPRHLTADSLAELRGSAL' A
#
# COMPACT_ATOMS: atom_id res chain seq x y z
N ALA A 1 -16.16 -0.62 0.39
CA ALA A 1 -14.97 -1.42 0.76
C ALA A 1 -13.91 -0.49 1.33
N ALA A 2 -13.18 -0.92 2.37
CA ALA A 2 -12.23 -0.11 3.12
C ALA A 2 -11.05 0.42 2.27
N GLY A 3 -10.57 -0.33 1.26
CA GLY A 3 -9.50 0.14 0.37
C GLY A 3 -9.86 1.40 -0.42
N ARG A 4 -11.10 1.49 -0.93
CA ARG A 4 -11.61 2.69 -1.62
C ARG A 4 -11.76 3.89 -0.66
N ALA A 5 -12.18 3.62 0.58
CA ALA A 5 -12.30 4.67 1.59
C ALA A 5 -10.92 5.25 1.96
N LEU A 6 -9.91 4.39 2.11
CA LEU A 6 -8.53 4.82 2.35
C LEU A 6 -7.97 5.63 1.16
N ALA A 7 -8.18 5.18 -0.08
CA ALA A 7 -7.76 5.92 -1.27
C ALA A 7 -8.35 7.34 -1.31
N ARG A 8 -9.66 7.46 -1.05
CA ARG A 8 -10.35 8.74 -0.97
C ARG A 8 -9.77 9.63 0.14
N HIS A 9 -9.57 9.09 1.32
CA HIS A 9 -9.02 9.83 2.45
C HIS A 9 -7.59 10.32 2.17
N ALA A 10 -6.74 9.47 1.59
CA ALA A 10 -5.37 9.81 1.21
C ALA A 10 -5.35 10.99 0.23
N ARG A 11 -6.29 11.04 -0.72
CA ARG A 11 -6.46 12.18 -1.63
C ARG A 11 -6.89 13.44 -0.88
N GLU A 12 -7.88 13.34 0.00
CA GLU A 12 -8.42 14.47 0.77
C GLU A 12 -7.35 15.16 1.64
N ILE A 13 -6.44 14.38 2.24
CA ILE A 13 -5.35 14.93 3.05
C ILE A 13 -4.09 15.30 2.25
N GLY A 14 -4.09 15.11 0.93
CA GLY A 14 -2.93 15.39 0.09
C GLY A 14 -1.74 14.45 0.34
N ALA A 15 -2.00 13.21 0.75
CA ALA A 15 -0.95 12.22 0.97
C ALA A 15 -0.17 11.96 -0.32
N ARG A 16 1.16 11.93 -0.21
CA ARG A 16 2.04 11.63 -1.36
C ARG A 16 2.13 10.12 -1.63
N THR A 17 2.01 9.32 -0.58
CA THR A 17 2.19 7.87 -0.60
C THR A 17 1.28 7.22 0.44
N VAL A 18 0.77 6.04 0.13
CA VAL A 18 0.08 5.15 1.07
C VAL A 18 0.92 3.88 1.26
N ALA A 19 1.29 3.56 2.50
CA ALA A 19 2.01 2.33 2.84
C ALA A 19 1.06 1.33 3.50
N VAL A 20 1.04 0.09 3.03
CA VAL A 20 0.22 -1.00 3.58
C VAL A 20 1.07 -2.24 3.81
N GLY A 21 0.94 -2.88 4.98
CA GLY A 21 1.63 -4.12 5.29
C GLY A 21 0.80 -5.36 4.92
N ARG A 22 1.45 -6.50 4.75
CA ARG A 22 0.74 -7.79 4.61
C ARG A 22 0.29 -8.31 5.98
N SER A 23 -0.94 -8.81 6.04
CA SER A 23 -1.43 -9.53 7.22
C SER A 23 -0.87 -10.97 7.22
N PRO A 24 -0.28 -11.45 8.32
CA PRO A 24 0.30 -12.79 8.41
C PRO A 24 -0.76 -13.91 8.42
N ARG A 25 -2.06 -13.59 8.46
CA ARG A 25 -3.15 -14.57 8.66
C ARG A 25 -3.55 -15.41 7.43
N GLY A 26 -2.66 -15.50 6.44
CA GLY A 26 -2.78 -16.41 5.31
C GLY A 26 -3.79 -16.00 4.21
N PRO A 27 -3.77 -16.70 3.06
CA PRO A 27 -4.52 -16.33 1.86
C PRO A 27 -6.06 -16.33 2.03
N LEU A 28 -6.57 -17.17 2.92
CA LEU A 28 -8.01 -17.34 3.18
C LEU A 28 -8.66 -16.08 3.79
N ALA A 29 -7.93 -15.36 4.64
CA ALA A 29 -8.39 -14.07 5.17
C ALA A 29 -8.35 -12.95 4.11
N GLN A 30 -7.35 -12.95 3.22
CA GLN A 30 -7.25 -11.99 2.11
C GLN A 30 -8.33 -12.20 1.03
N PHE A 31 -8.70 -13.46 0.80
CA PHE A 31 -9.72 -13.86 -0.16
C PHE A 31 -11.15 -13.55 0.33
N ALA A 32 -11.44 -13.82 1.60
CA ALA A 32 -12.75 -13.53 2.20
C ALA A 32 -13.08 -12.02 2.25
N ASP A 33 -12.07 -11.16 2.26
CA ASP A 33 -12.23 -9.70 2.32
C ASP A 33 -12.47 -9.01 0.96
N GLY A 34 -12.42 -9.73 -0.17
CA GLY A 34 -12.46 -9.08 -1.49
C GLY A 34 -11.32 -8.07 -1.67
N SER A 35 -10.15 -8.45 -1.13
CA SER A 35 -8.85 -7.79 -1.12
C SER A 35 -8.89 -6.26 -0.96
N PHE A 36 -8.76 -5.82 0.30
CA PHE A 36 -8.46 -4.43 0.66
C PHE A 36 -7.38 -3.81 -0.24
N THR A 37 -6.28 -4.54 -0.47
CA THR A 37 -5.16 -4.12 -1.32
C THR A 37 -5.58 -3.96 -2.78
N THR A 38 -6.41 -4.86 -3.33
CA THR A 38 -6.94 -4.74 -4.70
C THR A 38 -7.85 -3.52 -4.82
N ALA A 39 -8.77 -3.33 -3.87
CA ALA A 39 -9.65 -2.15 -3.87
C ALA A 39 -8.90 -0.83 -3.69
N LEU A 40 -7.81 -0.83 -2.92
CA LEU A 40 -6.93 0.33 -2.69
C LEU A 40 -6.09 0.62 -3.94
N THR A 41 -5.40 -0.37 -4.49
CA THR A 41 -4.52 -0.21 -5.66
C THR A 41 -5.27 0.26 -6.90
N HIS A 42 -6.53 -0.17 -7.09
CA HIS A 42 -7.35 0.33 -8.19
C HIS A 42 -7.94 1.73 -7.98
N ALA A 43 -8.13 2.16 -6.73
CA ALA A 43 -8.79 3.44 -6.44
C ALA A 43 -7.82 4.57 -6.10
N ALA A 44 -6.55 4.26 -5.86
CA ALA A 44 -5.55 5.23 -5.45
C ALA A 44 -4.96 5.98 -6.65
N ASP A 45 -5.07 7.31 -6.63
CA ASP A 45 -4.37 8.20 -7.58
C ASP A 45 -2.91 8.49 -7.14
N ARG A 46 -2.43 7.82 -6.08
CA ARG A 46 -1.14 8.06 -5.42
C ARG A 46 -0.39 6.74 -5.28
N THR A 47 0.94 6.83 -5.15
CA THR A 47 1.79 5.64 -4.99
C THR A 47 1.37 4.83 -3.77
N VAL A 48 1.08 3.55 -4.00
CA VAL A 48 0.86 2.56 -2.95
C VAL A 48 2.12 1.72 -2.83
N VAL A 49 2.67 1.61 -1.62
CA VAL A 49 3.83 0.77 -1.30
C VAL A 49 3.37 -0.38 -0.41
N LEU A 50 3.69 -1.61 -0.83
CA LEU A 50 3.49 -2.81 -0.02
C LEU A 50 4.73 -3.01 0.87
N VAL A 51 4.52 -3.11 2.17
CA VAL A 51 5.59 -3.32 3.15
C VAL A 51 5.62 -4.80 3.55
N GLU A 52 6.77 -5.42 3.33
CA GLU A 52 7.07 -6.79 3.75
C GLU A 52 7.70 -6.80 5.14
N THR A 53 7.38 -7.83 5.93
CA THR A 53 7.85 -7.95 7.32
C THR A 53 9.29 -8.47 7.42
N ASP A 54 9.80 -9.10 6.36
CA ASP A 54 11.06 -9.84 6.39
C ASP A 54 12.30 -8.95 6.13
N ASP A 55 12.11 -7.68 5.75
CA ASP A 55 13.19 -6.74 5.49
C ASP A 55 13.50 -5.83 6.68
N ALA A 56 14.76 -5.40 6.77
CA ALA A 56 15.18 -4.41 7.75
C ALA A 56 14.38 -3.09 7.59
N PRO A 57 13.96 -2.44 8.70
CA PRO A 57 13.24 -1.18 8.63
C PRO A 57 14.02 -0.13 7.81
N ARG A 58 13.36 0.46 6.81
CA ARG A 58 13.93 1.54 5.98
C ARG A 58 13.20 2.85 6.28
N HIS A 59 13.96 3.94 6.40
CA HIS A 59 13.37 5.27 6.46
C HIS A 59 12.74 5.62 5.10
N LEU A 60 11.48 6.05 5.15
CA LEU A 60 10.73 6.53 3.98
C LEU A 60 11.07 8.01 3.70
N THR A 61 12.13 8.23 2.92
CA THR A 61 12.49 9.54 2.35
C THR A 61 11.96 9.66 0.91
N ALA A 62 12.08 10.86 0.32
CA ALA A 62 11.75 11.06 -1.10
C ALA A 62 12.63 10.19 -2.02
N ASP A 63 13.92 10.07 -1.68
CA ASP A 63 14.89 9.28 -2.44
C ASP A 63 14.62 7.78 -2.32
N SER A 64 14.37 7.28 -1.10
CA SER A 64 14.03 5.87 -0.91
C SER A 64 12.71 5.51 -1.59
N LEU A 65 11.76 6.44 -1.70
CA LEU A 65 10.53 6.26 -2.47
C LEU A 65 10.78 6.18 -3.97
N ALA A 66 11.72 6.97 -4.50
CA ALA A 66 12.09 6.91 -5.91
C ALA A 66 12.75 5.55 -6.24
N GLU A 67 13.62 5.05 -5.37
CA GLU A 67 14.22 3.72 -5.50
C GLU A 67 13.17 2.61 -5.52
N LEU A 68 12.22 2.62 -4.59
CA LEU A 68 11.15 1.62 -4.50
C LEU A 68 10.21 1.61 -5.71
N ARG A 69 10.06 2.76 -6.39
CA ARG A 69 9.30 2.84 -7.66
C ARG A 69 10.07 2.28 -8.84
N GLY A 70 11.40 2.41 -8.84
CA GLY A 70 12.27 1.97 -9.93
C GLY A 70 12.60 0.47 -9.90
N SER A 71 12.44 -0.19 -8.75
CA SER A 71 12.76 -1.61 -8.58
C SER A 71 11.62 -2.57 -8.95
N ALA A 72 10.48 -2.07 -9.45
CA ALA A 72 9.40 -2.90 -9.96
C ALA A 72 9.72 -3.37 -11.41
N LEU A 73 10.62 -4.35 -11.53
CA LEU A 73 10.86 -5.13 -12.73
C LEU A 73 10.76 -6.63 -12.41
#